data_AF-A0A0M9GS23-F1
#
_entry.id   AF-A0A0M9GS23-F1
#
_cell.length_a   1.000
_cell.length_b   1.000
_cell.length_c   1.000
_cell.angle_alpha   90.00
_cell.angle_beta   90.00
_cell.angle_gamma   90.00
#
_symmetry.space_group_name_H-M   'P 1'
#
loop_
_entity.id
_entity.type
_entity.pdbx_description
1 polymer ?
#
loop_
_entity_poly.entity_id
_entity_poly.type
_entity_poly.pdbx_seq_one_letter_code
_entity_poly.pdbx_strand_id
1 'polypeptide(L)'
;MLIVQLGAILLVLLLGFIFARKEYKNFTMEEKDQVKKELRNPILVFHVLPYIGYFLFFIGFVFDINALKYIAFLLMGIGWIVDGAEIWKADRKRGLILLLSGSITFLIAIFLALTFLFNFSLL
;
A
#
# COMPACT_ATOMS: atom_id res chain seq x y z
N MET A 1 13.15 -20.66 -12.92
CA MET A 1 13.11 -19.59 -11.90
C MET A 1 11.73 -18.95 -11.79
N LEU A 2 11.06 -18.62 -12.90
CA LEU A 2 9.72 -18.01 -12.91
C LEU A 2 8.65 -18.80 -12.15
N ILE A 3 8.64 -20.14 -12.27
CA ILE A 3 7.71 -21.01 -11.52
C ILE A 3 7.89 -20.89 -10.00
N VAL A 4 9.13 -20.76 -9.53
CA VAL A 4 9.45 -20.58 -8.11
C VAL A 4 9.00 -19.19 -7.62
N GLN A 5 9.18 -18.16 -8.45
CA GLN A 5 8.71 -16.79 -8.17
C GLN A 5 7.18 -16.72 -8.07
N LEU A 6 6.46 -17.35 -9.00
CA LEU A 6 5.01 -17.47 -8.94
C LEU A 6 4.55 -18.27 -7.71
N GLY A 7 5.24 -19.36 -7.38
CA GLY A 7 4.99 -20.14 -6.17
C GLY A 7 5.14 -19.30 -4.89
N ALA A 8 6.16 -18.46 -4.81
CA ALA A 8 6.38 -17.55 -3.68
C ALA A 8 5.27 -16.49 -3.56
N ILE A 9 4.85 -15.87 -4.67
CA ILE A 9 3.74 -14.90 -4.68
C ILE A 9 2.44 -15.56 -4.22
N LEU A 10 2.15 -16.77 -4.72
CA LEU A 10 0.98 -17.54 -4.29
C LEU A 10 1.03 -17.91 -2.81
N LEU A 11 2.21 -18.30 -2.30
CA LEU A 11 2.39 -18.61 -0.89
C LEU A 11 2.11 -17.38 -0.01
N VAL A 12 2.61 -16.20 -0.38
CA VAL A 12 2.37 -14.94 0.34
C VAL A 12 0.88 -14.61 0.37
N LEU A 13 0.19 -14.75 -0.78
CA LEU A 13 -1.26 -14.55 -0.85
C LEU A 13 -2.03 -15.55 0.03
N LEU A 14 -1.65 -16.83 0.01
CA LEU A 14 -2.27 -17.88 0.81
C LEU A 14 -2.06 -17.64 2.31
N LEU A 15 -0.85 -17.30 2.73
CA LEU A 15 -0.55 -16.97 4.11
C LEU A 15 -1.35 -15.74 4.55
N GLY A 16 -1.34 -14.66 3.77
CA GLY A 16 -2.12 -13.46 4.04
C GLY A 16 -3.62 -13.77 4.21
N PHE A 17 -4.18 -14.62 3.35
CA PHE A 17 -5.55 -15.09 3.47
C PHE A 17 -5.80 -15.92 4.74
N ILE A 18 -4.91 -16.85 5.06
CA ILE A 18 -5.03 -17.70 6.26
C ILE A 18 -5.01 -16.83 7.53
N PHE A 19 -4.07 -15.88 7.61
CA PHE A 19 -3.97 -14.95 8.73
C PHE A 19 -5.21 -14.07 8.83
N ALA A 20 -5.62 -13.41 7.75
CA ALA A 20 -6.82 -12.58 7.73
C ALA A 20 -8.07 -13.37 8.12
N ARG A 21 -8.20 -14.61 7.66
CA ARG A 21 -9.31 -15.50 8.03
C ARG A 21 -9.27 -15.90 9.49
N LYS A 22 -8.10 -16.22 10.03
CA LYS A 22 -7.92 -16.56 11.44
C LYS A 22 -8.31 -15.38 12.33
N GLU A 23 -7.84 -14.18 11.97
CA GLU A 23 -8.12 -12.95 12.69
C GLU A 23 -9.61 -12.61 12.65
N TYR A 24 -10.22 -12.63 11.45
CA TYR A 24 -11.65 -12.38 11.27
C TYR A 24 -12.52 -13.38 12.06
N LYS A 25 -12.09 -14.63 12.22
CA LYS A 25 -12.84 -15.61 13.03
C LYS A 25 -12.88 -15.23 14.51
N ASN A 26 -11.78 -14.68 15.03
CA ASN A 26 -11.64 -14.30 16.42
C ASN A 26 -12.42 -13.02 16.78
N PHE A 27 -12.84 -12.24 15.78
CA PHE A 27 -13.65 -11.04 16.01
C PHE A 27 -15.02 -11.39 16.60
N THR A 28 -15.49 -10.51 17.46
CA THR A 28 -16.87 -10.49 17.98
C THR A 28 -17.88 -10.22 16.86
N MET A 29 -19.16 -10.44 17.13
CA MET A 29 -20.21 -10.17 16.14
C MET A 29 -20.31 -8.68 15.78
N GLU A 30 -20.08 -7.80 16.76
CA GLU A 30 -20.10 -6.34 16.56
C GLU A 30 -18.95 -5.88 15.67
N GLU A 31 -17.73 -6.37 15.91
CA GLU A 31 -16.55 -6.09 15.08
C GLU A 31 -16.73 -6.62 13.64
N LYS A 32 -17.28 -7.84 13.48
CA LYS A 32 -17.58 -8.41 12.16
C LYS A 32 -18.56 -7.57 11.36
N ASP A 33 -19.55 -6.98 12.03
CA ASP A 33 -20.55 -6.14 11.37
C ASP A 33 -20.02 -4.73 11.09
N GLN A 34 -19.13 -4.19 11.93
CA GLN A 34 -18.36 -2.98 11.61
C GLN A 34 -17.48 -3.18 10.38
N VAL A 35 -16.72 -4.28 10.30
CA VAL A 35 -15.89 -4.61 9.12
C VAL A 35 -16.74 -4.73 7.85
N LYS A 36 -17.90 -5.39 7.91
CA LYS A 36 -18.81 -5.47 6.75
C LYS A 36 -19.34 -4.09 6.34
N LYS A 37 -19.63 -3.22 7.30
CA LYS A 37 -20.13 -1.87 7.05
C LYS A 37 -19.04 -0.98 6.45
N GLU A 38 -17.81 -1.13 6.92
CA GLU A 38 -16.62 -0.47 6.40
C GLU A 38 -16.28 -0.97 4.98
N LEU A 39 -16.31 -2.28 4.72
CA LEU A 39 -16.07 -2.87 3.38
C LEU A 39 -17.11 -2.42 2.34
N ARG A 40 -18.32 -2.06 2.78
CA ARG A 40 -19.35 -1.48 1.90
C ARG A 40 -19.10 0.00 1.60
N ASN A 41 -18.23 0.66 2.37
CA ASN A 41 -17.88 2.04 2.12
C ASN A 41 -16.85 2.09 0.98
N PRO A 42 -17.18 2.69 -0.18
CA PRO A 42 -16.25 2.78 -1.30
C PRO A 42 -14.99 3.58 -0.95
N ILE A 43 -15.02 4.41 0.10
CA ILE A 43 -13.86 5.15 0.61
C ILE A 43 -12.81 4.19 1.18
N LEU A 44 -13.20 3.02 1.69
CA LEU A 44 -12.27 2.03 2.22
C LEU A 44 -11.28 1.53 1.17
N VAL A 45 -11.67 1.49 -0.11
CA VAL A 45 -10.76 1.15 -1.22
C VAL A 45 -9.53 2.06 -1.20
N PHE A 46 -9.73 3.34 -0.90
CA PHE A 46 -8.66 4.34 -0.84
C PHE A 46 -7.74 4.18 0.38
N HIS A 47 -8.22 3.60 1.48
CA HIS A 47 -7.39 3.21 2.63
C HIS A 47 -6.59 1.93 2.38
N VAL A 48 -6.99 1.13 1.38
CA VAL A 48 -6.28 -0.09 0.98
C VAL A 48 -5.17 0.20 -0.05
N LEU A 49 -5.16 1.39 -0.66
CA LEU A 49 -4.14 1.80 -1.65
C LEU A 49 -2.69 1.61 -1.20
N PRO A 50 -2.28 1.96 0.04
CA PRO A 50 -0.91 1.69 0.48
C PRO A 50 -0.54 0.21 0.43
N TYR A 51 -1.49 -0.66 0.80
CA TYR A 51 -1.31 -2.11 0.84
C TYR A 51 -1.24 -2.72 -0.56
N ILE A 52 -2.04 -2.20 -1.50
CA ILE A 52 -1.91 -2.54 -2.93
C ILE A 52 -0.56 -2.07 -3.45
N GLY A 53 -0.10 -0.88 -3.05
CA GLY A 53 1.25 -0.41 -3.30
C GLY A 53 2.30 -1.40 -2.81
N TYR A 54 2.27 -1.83 -1.55
CA TYR A 54 3.24 -2.81 -0.99
C TYR A 54 3.24 -4.13 -1.75
N PHE A 55 2.07 -4.58 -2.17
CA PHE A 55 1.94 -5.81 -2.94
C PHE A 55 2.55 -5.68 -4.34
N LEU A 56 2.27 -4.58 -5.05
CA LEU A 56 2.86 -4.31 -6.36
C LEU A 56 4.36 -4.07 -6.29
N PHE A 57 4.88 -3.53 -5.18
CA PHE A 57 6.32 -3.38 -4.98
C PHE A 57 6.98 -4.75 -4.89
N PHE A 58 6.38 -5.66 -4.13
CA PHE A 58 6.86 -7.04 -3.97
C PHE A 58 6.85 -7.79 -5.31
N ILE A 59 5.78 -7.69 -6.09
CA ILE A 59 5.72 -8.29 -7.44
C ILE A 59 6.78 -7.66 -8.35
N GLY A 60 6.88 -6.33 -8.35
CA GLY A 60 7.89 -5.59 -9.11
C GLY A 60 9.31 -6.00 -8.75
N PHE A 61 9.57 -6.27 -7.47
CA PHE A 61 10.84 -6.77 -6.96
C PHE A 61 11.13 -8.21 -7.41
N VAL A 62 10.15 -9.10 -7.27
CA VAL A 62 10.30 -10.52 -7.62
C VAL A 62 10.57 -10.73 -9.11
N PHE A 63 9.91 -9.95 -9.97
CA PHE A 63 10.08 -10.03 -11.43
C PHE A 63 11.07 -9.01 -12.00
N ASP A 64 11.72 -8.23 -11.12
CA ASP A 64 12.60 -7.12 -11.50
C ASP A 64 11.98 -6.10 -12.47
N ILE A 65 10.66 -5.89 -12.36
CA ILE A 65 9.91 -4.95 -13.19
C ILE A 65 9.91 -3.58 -12.50
N ASN A 66 10.85 -2.75 -12.89
CA ASN A 66 11.07 -1.42 -12.27
C ASN A 66 9.86 -0.50 -12.41
N ALA A 67 9.12 -0.66 -13.51
CA ALA A 67 7.84 0.03 -13.70
C ALA A 67 6.82 -0.33 -12.59
N LEU A 68 6.77 -1.59 -12.16
CA LEU A 68 5.86 -1.99 -11.09
C LEU A 68 6.29 -1.41 -9.74
N LYS A 69 7.60 -1.35 -9.48
CA LYS A 69 8.17 -0.76 -8.25
C LYS A 69 7.84 0.74 -8.16
N TYR A 70 7.92 1.45 -9.29
CA TYR A 70 7.51 2.86 -9.42
C TYR A 70 6.01 3.04 -9.12
N ILE A 71 5.16 2.26 -9.78
CA ILE A 71 3.70 2.30 -9.58
C ILE A 71 3.33 1.96 -8.13
N ALA A 72 4.04 1.01 -7.55
CA ALA A 72 3.83 0.57 -6.20
C ALA A 72 4.07 1.66 -5.18
N PHE A 73 5.21 2.36 -5.30
CA PHE A 73 5.46 3.46 -4.42
C PHE A 73 4.37 4.54 -4.61
N LEU A 74 3.96 4.82 -5.85
CA LEU A 74 2.94 5.85 -6.18
C LEU A 74 1.68 5.65 -5.37
N LEU A 75 1.25 4.40 -5.33
CA LEU A 75 0.07 3.97 -4.59
C LEU A 75 0.25 4.11 -3.08
N MET A 76 1.44 3.86 -2.54
CA MET A 76 1.75 4.13 -1.12
C MET A 76 1.65 5.60 -0.79
N GLY A 77 2.19 6.45 -1.67
CA GLY A 77 2.17 7.88 -1.46
C GLY A 77 0.75 8.45 -1.45
N ILE A 78 -0.01 8.10 -2.47
CA ILE A 78 -1.41 8.49 -2.61
C ILE A 78 -2.26 7.93 -1.47
N GLY A 79 -1.97 6.72 -1.00
CA GLY A 79 -2.70 6.14 0.11
C GLY A 79 -2.46 6.86 1.44
N TRP A 80 -1.24 7.32 1.71
CA TRP A 80 -0.97 8.16 2.89
C TRP A 80 -1.64 9.53 2.79
N ILE A 81 -1.90 9.99 1.56
CA ILE A 81 -2.74 11.15 1.28
C ILE A 81 -4.23 10.87 1.56
N VAL A 82 -4.66 9.62 1.58
CA VAL A 82 -6.05 9.30 1.92
C VAL A 82 -6.19 9.16 3.44
N ASP A 83 -5.25 8.46 4.06
CA ASP A 83 -5.25 8.24 5.51
C ASP A 83 -5.21 9.55 6.29
N GLY A 84 -4.41 10.51 5.82
CA GLY A 84 -4.40 11.81 6.43
C GLY A 84 -5.69 12.61 6.25
N ALA A 85 -6.43 12.39 5.17
CA ALA A 85 -7.69 13.08 4.93
C ALA A 85 -8.77 12.57 5.87
N GLU A 86 -8.65 11.34 6.34
CA GLU A 86 -9.54 10.79 7.34
C GLU A 86 -9.21 11.30 8.74
N ILE A 87 -7.93 11.34 9.12
CA ILE A 87 -7.49 11.94 10.38
C ILE A 87 -7.82 13.44 10.41
N TRP A 88 -7.86 14.08 9.25
CA TRP A 88 -8.36 15.44 9.11
C TRP A 88 -9.82 15.55 9.57
N LYS A 89 -10.64 14.51 9.62
CA LYS A 89 -12.04 14.67 10.02
C LYS A 89 -12.22 15.05 11.51
N ALA A 90 -11.29 14.68 12.39
CA ALA A 90 -11.41 14.78 13.86
C ALA A 90 -10.84 16.06 14.53
N ASP A 91 -10.28 16.98 13.74
CA ASP A 91 -9.68 18.28 14.09
C ASP A 91 -8.19 18.41 13.77
N ARG A 92 -7.89 19.51 13.10
CA ARG A 92 -8.02 19.49 11.66
C ARG A 92 -6.79 20.10 11.02
N LYS A 93 -6.13 21.08 11.63
CA LYS A 93 -4.81 21.66 11.18
C LYS A 93 -3.69 20.64 10.97
N ARG A 94 -3.96 19.44 11.42
CA ARG A 94 -3.07 18.35 11.79
C ARG A 94 -3.44 17.07 11.08
N GLY A 95 -4.69 16.96 10.65
CA GLY A 95 -5.15 16.32 9.41
C GLY A 95 -4.27 16.56 8.17
N LEU A 96 -3.43 17.56 8.27
CA LEU A 96 -3.33 18.54 7.21
C LEU A 96 -1.91 18.64 6.72
N ILE A 97 -0.95 18.46 7.62
CA ILE A 97 0.37 17.99 7.26
C ILE A 97 0.31 16.55 6.71
N LEU A 98 -0.71 15.78 7.08
CA LEU A 98 -0.73 14.31 6.91
C LEU A 98 -0.63 13.87 5.49
N LEU A 99 -1.17 14.73 4.68
CA LEU A 99 -1.13 14.59 3.27
C LEU A 99 0.10 15.24 2.73
N LEU A 100 0.52 16.39 3.24
CA LEU A 100 1.74 17.07 2.80
C LEU A 100 2.98 16.17 2.91
N SER A 101 2.99 15.29 3.89
CA SER A 101 3.99 14.24 4.10
C SER A 101 3.68 12.98 3.31
N GLY A 102 2.39 12.61 3.28
CA GLY A 102 1.78 11.76 2.28
C GLY A 102 2.10 12.20 0.86
N SER A 103 2.79 13.34 0.66
CA SER A 103 3.18 13.91 -0.62
C SER A 103 4.68 14.07 -0.84
N ILE A 104 5.53 14.13 0.18
CA ILE A 104 6.99 13.91 -0.03
C ILE A 104 7.27 12.42 -0.31
N THR A 105 6.46 11.58 0.34
CA THR A 105 6.11 10.14 0.15
C THR A 105 6.72 9.29 -0.94
N PHE A 106 6.55 9.51 -2.21
CA PHE A 106 5.92 10.60 -2.88
C PHE A 106 6.96 10.94 -3.92
N LEU A 107 7.32 12.21 -3.81
CA LEU A 107 8.37 12.90 -4.52
C LEU A 107 9.73 12.21 -4.47
N ILE A 108 10.07 11.52 -3.40
CA ILE A 108 11.34 10.81 -3.31
C ILE A 108 11.24 9.41 -3.87
N ALA A 109 10.10 8.75 -3.64
CA ALA A 109 9.88 7.32 -3.91
C ALA A 109 10.34 6.89 -5.29
N ILE A 110 10.44 7.89 -6.13
CA ILE A 110 10.71 7.74 -7.51
C ILE A 110 11.87 8.58 -7.99
N PHE A 111 12.24 9.68 -7.33
CA PHE A 111 13.52 10.35 -7.65
C PHE A 111 14.68 9.34 -7.68
N LEU A 112 14.53 8.25 -6.94
CA LEU A 112 15.39 7.08 -6.84
C LEU A 112 15.06 5.94 -7.80
N ALA A 113 13.78 5.71 -8.10
CA ALA A 113 13.43 4.88 -9.25
C ALA A 113 14.00 5.47 -10.56
N LEU A 114 14.39 6.75 -10.54
CA LEU A 114 14.94 7.53 -11.64
C LEU A 114 16.46 7.53 -11.74
N THR A 115 17.23 7.38 -10.66
CA THR A 115 18.63 6.96 -10.85
C THR A 115 18.68 5.54 -11.43
N PHE A 116 17.69 4.71 -11.08
CA PHE A 116 17.60 3.30 -11.43
C PHE A 116 17.50 2.99 -12.93
N LEU A 117 17.24 3.95 -13.81
CA LEU A 117 17.36 3.66 -15.25
C LEU A 117 18.62 4.24 -15.90
N PHE A 118 19.36 5.16 -15.25
CA PHE A 118 20.21 6.12 -15.98
C PHE A 118 21.67 6.35 -15.49
N ASN A 119 22.18 5.67 -14.46
CA ASN A 119 23.60 5.74 -14.04
C ASN A 119 24.15 7.18 -13.79
N PHE A 120 23.51 7.93 -12.88
CA PHE A 120 23.91 9.29 -12.53
C PHE A 120 24.94 9.29 -11.36
N SER A 121 26.14 9.86 -11.55
CA SER A 121 27.07 10.17 -10.44
C SER A 121 26.80 11.55 -9.87
N LEU A 122 26.70 11.65 -8.54
CA LEU A 122 26.64 12.92 -7.83
C LEU A 122 28.08 13.40 -7.55
N LEU A 123 28.72 14.01 -8.55
CA LEU A 123 29.94 14.83 -8.44
C LEU A 123 30.13 15.68 -9.71
#